data_AF-A0A2E6GZQ1-F1
#
_entry.id   AF-A0A2E6GZQ1-F1
#
_cell.length_a   1.000
_cell.length_b   1.000
_cell.length_c   1.000
_cell.angle_alpha   90.00
_cell.angle_beta   90.00
_cell.angle_gamma   90.00
#
_symmetry.space_group_name_H-M   'P 1'
#
loop_
_entity.id
_entity.type
_entity.pdbx_description
1 polymer ?
#
loop_
_entity_poly.entity_id
_entity_poly.type
_entity_poly.pdbx_seq_one_letter_code
_entity_poly.pdbx_strand_id
1 'polypeptide(L)'
;MLKKLLILILMFSLGSSAIIADETNDGTNPPVVTTDNQDTDGDESTAFGVLDLSDEELRVIAENIFNLMKSISEEYYISDGLTLATYILRYMAEIGEYELVYKDMMALVKAFEKLQEKEFDDSIYSILEQIRKIQFGTRKGKLFVKLFSKSQGGIVHHINELNEDEDSSLKEIKFLVVENGAEMYFDEVDTKSEKEELVKWVKKKYKIKTFGKYMFHEDIPKYIAGYFDLETPANAMKIDYQNFYVRVKTDTIFKDMDLKFKDGYVLPGFRKGEKPIPSFLLRLGSKLVKVKTSVDQ
;
A
#
# COMPACT_ATOMS: atom_id res chain seq x y z
N MET A 1 13.21 8.83 -1.08
CA MET A 1 13.05 8.84 0.37
C MET A 1 12.03 7.80 0.83
N LEU A 2 10.89 7.65 0.15
CA LEU A 2 9.97 6.53 0.33
C LEU A 2 10.26 5.28 -0.53
N LYS A 3 11.32 5.28 -1.37
CA LYS A 3 11.60 4.20 -2.35
C LYS A 3 11.74 2.81 -1.73
N LYS A 4 12.25 2.70 -0.49
CA LYS A 4 12.41 1.42 0.23
C LYS A 4 11.15 0.96 0.97
N LEU A 5 10.32 1.91 1.39
CA LEU A 5 8.96 1.65 1.89
C LEU A 5 8.00 1.25 0.75
N LEU A 6 8.26 1.77 -0.45
CA LEU A 6 7.49 1.54 -1.67
C LEU A 6 7.50 0.09 -2.10
N ILE A 7 8.66 -0.57 -2.03
CA ILE A 7 8.77 -1.92 -2.54
C ILE A 7 8.03 -2.92 -1.62
N LEU A 8 7.83 -2.57 -0.35
CA LEU A 8 7.06 -3.42 0.55
C LEU A 8 5.58 -3.53 0.15
N ILE A 9 4.98 -2.42 -0.27
CA ILE A 9 3.57 -2.41 -0.67
C ILE A 9 3.46 -2.83 -2.15
N LEU A 10 4.39 -2.42 -3.02
CA LEU A 10 4.50 -2.92 -4.40
C LEU A 10 4.70 -4.43 -4.48
N MET A 11 5.38 -5.07 -3.53
CA MET A 11 5.54 -6.53 -3.55
C MET A 11 4.32 -7.31 -3.07
N PHE A 12 3.48 -6.72 -2.22
CA PHE A 12 2.15 -7.29 -1.99
C PHE A 12 1.18 -7.07 -3.16
N SER A 13 1.65 -6.37 -4.20
CA SER A 13 0.91 -5.94 -5.35
C SER A 13 1.40 -6.51 -6.68
N LEU A 14 2.33 -7.47 -6.69
CA LEU A 14 2.84 -8.02 -7.96
C LEU A 14 2.13 -9.32 -8.31
N GLY A 15 0.92 -9.16 -8.84
CA GLY A 15 0.33 -10.00 -9.86
C GLY A 15 -0.15 -9.05 -10.96
N SER A 16 0.32 -9.25 -12.19
CA SER A 16 -0.06 -8.48 -13.39
C SER A 16 0.68 -7.15 -13.62
N SER A 17 1.95 -7.22 -14.06
CA SER A 17 2.48 -6.30 -15.07
C SER A 17 3.85 -6.73 -15.61
N ALA A 18 3.83 -7.65 -16.57
CA ALA A 18 4.87 -7.80 -17.59
C ALA A 18 4.24 -8.40 -18.85
N ILE A 19 3.42 -7.60 -19.55
CA ILE A 19 3.12 -7.83 -20.96
C ILE A 19 3.60 -6.58 -21.70
N ILE A 20 4.88 -6.57 -22.03
CA ILE A 20 5.34 -5.94 -23.26
C ILE A 20 5.61 -7.12 -24.17
N ALA A 21 4.85 -7.18 -25.26
CA ALA A 21 4.99 -8.21 -26.27
C ALA A 21 6.42 -8.21 -26.81
N ASP A 22 7.05 -9.39 -26.81
CA ASP A 22 8.04 -9.71 -27.82
C ASP A 22 7.61 -11.04 -28.44
N GLU A 23 7.16 -10.98 -29.69
CA GLU A 23 6.96 -12.15 -30.52
C GLU A 23 8.34 -12.74 -30.78
N THR A 24 8.66 -13.92 -30.23
CA THR A 24 9.25 -15.04 -30.96
C THR A 24 9.70 -16.20 -30.04
N ASN A 25 9.52 -17.40 -30.60
CA ASN A 25 10.21 -18.67 -30.36
C ASN A 25 9.59 -19.73 -29.44
N ASP A 26 9.07 -20.75 -30.14
CA ASP A 26 9.03 -22.17 -29.81
C ASP A 26 10.18 -22.65 -28.91
N GLY A 27 9.83 -23.45 -27.91
CA GLY A 27 10.81 -24.19 -27.11
C GLY A 27 10.15 -25.02 -26.02
N THR A 28 9.84 -26.28 -26.33
CA THR A 28 9.45 -27.32 -25.37
C THR A 28 10.54 -27.53 -24.32
N ASN A 29 10.18 -27.57 -23.03
CA ASN A 29 11.06 -28.10 -21.98
C ASN A 29 10.28 -28.81 -20.84
N PRO A 30 10.89 -29.83 -20.20
CA PRO A 30 10.22 -30.93 -19.50
C PRO A 30 9.89 -30.64 -18.02
N PRO A 31 9.07 -31.49 -17.34
CA PRO A 31 8.60 -31.21 -15.98
C PRO A 31 9.72 -31.38 -14.94
N VAL A 32 9.79 -30.41 -14.02
CA VAL A 32 10.71 -30.40 -12.88
C VAL A 32 10.13 -31.26 -11.75
N VAL A 33 10.82 -32.34 -11.41
CA VAL A 33 10.57 -33.16 -10.21
C VAL A 33 11.18 -32.45 -9.01
N THR A 34 10.38 -32.14 -8.00
CA THR A 34 10.85 -31.63 -6.70
C THR A 34 10.75 -32.77 -5.68
N THR A 35 11.89 -33.19 -5.12
CA THR A 35 11.95 -34.13 -4.00
C THR A 35 11.61 -33.43 -2.69
N ASP A 36 10.57 -33.94 -2.02
CA ASP A 36 10.19 -33.59 -0.67
C ASP A 36 11.28 -33.98 0.36
N ASN A 37 11.54 -33.08 1.30
CA ASN A 37 12.01 -33.44 2.63
C ASN A 37 11.20 -32.63 3.65
N GLN A 38 10.55 -33.38 4.54
CA GLN A 38 9.68 -32.90 5.62
C GLN A 38 10.51 -32.29 6.76
N ASP A 39 10.00 -31.17 7.31
CA ASP A 39 10.04 -30.89 8.75
C ASP A 39 8.81 -30.03 9.12
N THR A 40 8.30 -30.30 10.32
CA THR A 40 6.92 -30.14 10.79
C THR A 40 6.62 -28.83 11.53
N ASP A 41 5.67 -28.05 11.04
CA ASP A 41 4.46 -27.51 11.71
C ASP A 41 3.79 -26.55 10.70
N GLY A 42 2.57 -26.89 10.28
CA GLY A 42 1.98 -26.43 9.01
C GLY A 42 1.65 -24.93 8.94
N ASP A 43 2.57 -24.14 8.37
CA ASP A 43 2.22 -22.94 7.59
C ASP A 43 1.84 -23.41 6.17
N GLU A 44 0.73 -24.15 6.05
CA GLU A 44 0.16 -24.51 4.75
C GLU A 44 -0.55 -23.29 4.17
N SER A 45 -0.17 -22.92 2.95
CA SER A 45 -0.83 -21.87 2.18
C SER A 45 -2.23 -22.30 1.76
N THR A 46 -3.20 -21.38 1.86
CA THR A 46 -4.50 -21.56 1.22
C THR A 46 -4.61 -20.76 -0.09
N ALA A 47 -3.56 -20.04 -0.50
CA ALA A 47 -3.55 -19.22 -1.72
C ALA A 47 -3.74 -20.05 -3.01
N PHE A 48 -3.44 -21.35 -2.95
CA PHE A 48 -3.66 -22.31 -4.06
C PHE A 48 -4.96 -23.12 -3.92
N GLY A 49 -5.87 -22.71 -3.01
CA GLY A 49 -7.23 -23.26 -2.94
C GLY A 49 -8.06 -22.89 -4.17
N VAL A 50 -9.30 -23.40 -4.26
CA VAL A 50 -10.23 -23.00 -5.32
C VAL A 50 -10.53 -21.50 -5.16
N LEU A 51 -9.95 -20.68 -6.04
CA LEU A 51 -10.32 -19.28 -6.17
C LEU A 51 -11.78 -19.26 -6.65
N ASP A 52 -12.64 -18.55 -5.93
CA ASP A 52 -14.10 -18.54 -6.21
C ASP A 52 -14.47 -17.53 -7.31
N LEU A 53 -13.51 -17.24 -8.21
CA LEU A 53 -13.69 -16.30 -9.31
C LEU A 53 -13.70 -17.00 -10.66
N SER A 54 -14.58 -16.51 -11.54
CA SER A 54 -14.56 -16.82 -12.96
C SER A 54 -13.37 -16.17 -13.68
N ASP A 55 -12.98 -16.75 -14.82
CA ASP A 55 -11.93 -16.17 -15.70
C ASP A 55 -12.24 -14.72 -16.09
N GLU A 56 -13.53 -14.38 -16.23
CA GLU A 56 -13.96 -13.02 -16.56
C GLU A 56 -13.70 -12.04 -15.40
N GLU A 57 -13.96 -12.46 -14.16
CA GLU A 57 -13.68 -11.63 -12.98
C GLU A 57 -12.16 -11.42 -12.81
N LEU A 58 -11.37 -12.47 -13.02
CA LEU A 58 -9.91 -12.37 -13.03
C LEU A 58 -9.39 -11.43 -14.13
N ARG A 59 -10.00 -11.48 -15.33
CA ARG A 59 -9.67 -10.57 -16.43
C ARG A 59 -9.99 -9.12 -16.07
N VAL A 60 -11.15 -8.84 -15.50
CA VAL A 60 -11.54 -7.49 -15.05
C VAL A 60 -10.58 -6.95 -14.00
N ILE A 61 -10.19 -7.77 -13.02
CA ILE A 61 -9.19 -7.38 -12.01
C ILE A 61 -7.85 -7.05 -12.68
N ALA A 62 -7.36 -7.90 -13.58
CA ALA A 62 -6.11 -7.67 -14.29
C ALA A 62 -6.14 -6.40 -15.15
N GLU A 63 -7.24 -6.14 -15.86
CA GLU A 63 -7.45 -4.93 -16.66
C GLU A 63 -7.45 -3.67 -15.78
N ASN A 64 -8.12 -3.70 -14.62
CA ASN A 64 -8.13 -2.59 -13.68
C ASN A 64 -6.73 -2.30 -13.13
N ILE A 65 -5.98 -3.34 -12.74
CA ILE A 65 -4.57 -3.22 -12.30
C ILE A 65 -3.71 -2.60 -13.40
N PHE A 66 -3.88 -3.06 -14.64
CA PHE A 66 -3.14 -2.55 -15.78
C PHE A 66 -3.46 -1.08 -16.08
N ASN A 67 -4.74 -0.70 -16.02
CA ASN A 67 -5.17 0.69 -16.19
C ASN A 67 -4.64 1.60 -15.08
N LEU A 68 -4.63 1.12 -13.84
CA LEU A 68 -4.02 1.81 -12.71
C LEU A 68 -2.51 2.01 -12.92
N MET A 69 -1.80 0.98 -13.34
CA MET A 69 -0.36 1.06 -13.64
C MET A 69 -0.08 2.11 -14.72
N LYS A 70 -0.88 2.14 -15.80
CA LYS A 70 -0.75 3.16 -16.85
C LYS A 70 -1.02 4.59 -16.38
N SER A 71 -1.73 4.75 -15.26
CA SER A 71 -2.04 6.06 -14.69
C SER A 71 -0.97 6.61 -13.75
N ILE A 72 0.08 5.84 -13.48
CA ILE A 72 1.20 6.27 -12.63
C ILE A 72 1.93 7.43 -13.30
N SER A 73 2.00 8.56 -12.61
CA SER A 73 2.74 9.72 -13.07
C SER A 73 4.23 9.60 -12.72
N GLU A 74 5.10 10.15 -13.56
CA GLU A 74 6.53 10.26 -13.22
C GLU A 74 6.76 11.20 -12.03
N GLU A 75 6.00 12.31 -11.98
CA GLU A 75 6.11 13.33 -10.93
C GLU A 75 5.70 12.77 -9.56
N TYR A 76 4.62 11.99 -9.47
CA TYR A 76 4.14 11.42 -8.20
C TYR A 76 4.21 9.90 -8.18
N TYR A 77 5.26 9.32 -8.81
CA TYR A 77 5.45 7.87 -8.94
C TYR A 77 5.31 7.12 -7.62
N ILE A 78 5.80 7.70 -6.53
CA ILE A 78 5.72 7.12 -5.19
C ILE A 78 4.27 7.10 -4.68
N SER A 79 3.57 8.23 -4.81
CA SER A 79 2.16 8.31 -4.43
C SER A 79 1.31 7.33 -5.23
N ASP A 80 1.50 7.30 -6.54
CA ASP A 80 0.70 6.49 -7.45
C ASP A 80 1.04 5.01 -7.32
N GLY A 81 2.30 4.67 -7.04
CA GLY A 81 2.72 3.32 -6.69
C GLY A 81 2.07 2.80 -5.40
N LEU A 82 1.95 3.65 -4.36
CA LEU A 82 1.21 3.28 -3.15
C LEU A 82 -0.30 3.10 -3.41
N THR A 83 -0.87 3.95 -4.27
CA THR A 83 -2.26 3.82 -4.71
C THR A 83 -2.49 2.50 -5.45
N LEU A 84 -1.66 2.18 -6.46
CA LEU A 84 -1.69 0.90 -7.15
C LEU A 84 -1.61 -0.26 -6.16
N ALA A 85 -0.62 -0.19 -5.27
CA ALA A 85 -0.36 -1.28 -4.35
C ALA A 85 -1.51 -1.54 -3.37
N THR A 86 -2.16 -0.48 -2.90
CA THR A 86 -3.39 -0.57 -2.10
C THR A 86 -4.53 -1.23 -2.89
N TYR A 87 -4.68 -0.87 -4.16
CA TYR A 87 -5.69 -1.48 -5.03
C TYR A 87 -5.48 -2.97 -5.21
N ILE A 88 -4.24 -3.41 -5.36
CA ILE A 88 -3.95 -4.83 -5.53
C ILE A 88 -4.21 -5.58 -4.22
N LEU A 89 -3.85 -5.03 -3.06
CA LEU A 89 -4.26 -5.59 -1.77
C LEU A 89 -5.79 -5.73 -1.66
N ARG A 90 -6.54 -4.72 -2.11
CA ARG A 90 -8.01 -4.74 -2.14
C ARG A 90 -8.55 -5.77 -3.13
N TYR A 91 -8.02 -5.88 -4.35
CA TYR A 91 -8.40 -6.91 -5.31
C TYR A 91 -8.08 -8.31 -4.80
N MET A 92 -6.90 -8.50 -4.21
CA MET A 92 -6.52 -9.77 -3.59
C MET A 92 -7.50 -10.17 -2.47
N ALA A 93 -8.03 -9.21 -1.71
CA ALA A 93 -9.11 -9.45 -0.74
C ALA A 93 -10.48 -9.70 -1.38
N GLU A 94 -10.77 -9.11 -2.54
CA GLU A 94 -12.00 -9.36 -3.31
C GLU A 94 -12.02 -10.77 -3.92
N ILE A 95 -10.87 -11.29 -4.35
CA ILE A 95 -10.75 -12.64 -4.93
C ILE A 95 -11.23 -13.71 -3.95
N GLY A 96 -11.03 -13.52 -2.64
CA GLY A 96 -11.56 -14.43 -1.64
C GLY A 96 -10.82 -14.39 -0.31
N GLU A 97 -11.12 -15.37 0.53
CA GLU A 97 -10.49 -15.53 1.84
C GLU A 97 -9.37 -16.56 1.79
N TYR A 98 -8.13 -16.10 1.89
CA TYR A 98 -6.97 -16.98 1.88
C TYR A 98 -5.77 -16.36 2.60
N GLU A 99 -4.77 -17.20 2.85
CA GLU A 99 -3.51 -16.82 3.46
C GLU A 99 -2.36 -17.02 2.48
N LEU A 100 -1.55 -15.98 2.31
CA LEU A 100 -0.30 -16.01 1.56
C LEU A 100 0.86 -16.07 2.54
N VAL A 101 1.53 -17.23 2.62
CA VAL A 101 2.64 -17.47 3.55
C VAL A 101 3.97 -17.00 2.97
N TYR A 102 4.98 -16.83 3.83
CA TYR A 102 6.32 -16.35 3.44
C TYR A 102 6.92 -17.10 2.24
N LYS A 103 6.83 -18.43 2.21
CA LYS A 103 7.38 -19.25 1.13
C LYS A 103 6.80 -18.86 -0.24
N ASP A 104 5.50 -18.61 -0.32
CA ASP A 104 4.83 -18.28 -1.57
C ASP A 104 5.13 -16.85 -2.00
N MET A 105 5.15 -15.91 -1.04
CA MET A 105 5.60 -14.55 -1.32
C MET A 105 7.01 -14.55 -1.92
N MET A 106 7.93 -15.31 -1.34
CA MET A 106 9.29 -15.41 -1.87
C MET A 106 9.36 -16.07 -3.25
N ALA A 107 8.51 -17.07 -3.51
CA ALA A 107 8.44 -17.71 -4.82
C ALA A 107 7.94 -16.73 -5.90
N LEU A 108 6.90 -15.94 -5.58
CA LEU A 108 6.40 -14.88 -6.45
C LEU A 108 7.49 -13.85 -6.73
N VAL A 109 8.15 -13.32 -5.69
CA VAL A 109 9.23 -12.33 -5.82
C VAL A 109 10.34 -12.84 -6.74
N LYS A 110 10.83 -14.07 -6.53
CA LYS A 110 11.88 -14.67 -7.37
C LYS A 110 11.43 -14.92 -8.81
N ALA A 111 10.16 -15.26 -9.03
CA ALA A 111 9.61 -15.40 -10.37
C ALA A 111 9.63 -14.04 -11.10
N PHE A 112 9.27 -12.95 -10.42
CA PHE A 112 9.34 -11.60 -10.98
C PHE A 112 10.77 -11.17 -11.30
N GLU A 113 11.74 -11.41 -10.41
CA GLU A 113 13.14 -11.09 -10.69
C GLU A 113 13.67 -11.81 -11.92
N LYS A 114 13.28 -13.08 -12.10
CA LYS A 114 13.64 -13.86 -13.28
C LYS A 114 13.01 -13.27 -14.54
N LEU A 115 11.76 -12.82 -14.49
CA LEU A 115 11.08 -12.20 -15.62
C LEU A 115 11.67 -10.82 -15.98
N GLN A 116 12.12 -10.06 -14.98
CA GLN A 116 12.71 -8.74 -15.19
C GLN A 116 14.23 -8.77 -15.38
N GLU A 117 14.84 -9.96 -15.29
CA GLU A 117 16.30 -10.17 -15.27
C GLU A 117 17.03 -9.24 -14.28
N LYS A 118 16.37 -8.96 -13.15
CA LYS A 118 16.82 -7.95 -12.20
C LYS A 118 16.38 -8.30 -10.79
N GLU A 119 17.36 -8.35 -9.89
CA GLU A 119 17.11 -8.54 -8.46
C GLU A 119 16.61 -7.27 -7.79
N PHE A 120 15.84 -7.48 -6.74
CA PHE A 120 15.33 -6.47 -5.83
C PHE A 120 16.40 -6.06 -4.79
N ASP A 121 16.34 -4.81 -4.29
CA ASP A 121 17.22 -4.31 -3.23
C ASP A 121 17.13 -5.15 -1.93
N ASP A 122 18.27 -5.46 -1.31
CA ASP A 122 18.38 -6.25 -0.06
C ASP A 122 17.46 -5.77 1.07
N SER A 123 17.20 -4.46 1.14
CA SER A 123 16.30 -3.90 2.15
C SER A 123 14.88 -4.45 2.06
N ILE A 124 14.47 -4.94 0.90
CA ILE A 124 13.17 -5.55 0.69
C ILE A 124 13.13 -6.94 1.28
N TYR A 125 14.14 -7.75 0.97
CA TYR A 125 14.31 -9.09 1.52
C TYR A 125 14.32 -9.06 3.04
N SER A 126 15.03 -8.10 3.62
CA SER A 126 15.06 -7.87 5.07
C SER A 126 13.67 -7.62 5.66
N ILE A 127 12.73 -7.03 4.92
CA ILE A 127 11.38 -6.83 5.41
C ILE A 127 10.51 -8.06 5.14
N LEU A 128 10.58 -8.67 3.95
CA LEU A 128 9.85 -9.90 3.62
C LEU A 128 10.16 -11.01 4.63
N GLU A 129 11.42 -11.16 5.03
CA GLU A 129 11.87 -12.13 6.03
C GLU A 129 11.18 -11.97 7.39
N GLN A 130 10.70 -10.78 7.74
CA GLN A 130 9.97 -10.52 8.98
C GLN A 130 8.50 -10.95 8.92
N ILE A 131 7.97 -11.18 7.72
CA ILE A 131 6.58 -11.53 7.49
C ILE A 131 6.41 -13.03 7.62
N ARG A 132 5.43 -13.46 8.42
CA ARG A 132 5.02 -14.86 8.48
C ARG A 132 4.00 -15.17 7.39
N LYS A 133 2.91 -14.39 7.35
CA LYS A 133 1.83 -14.55 6.38
C LYS A 133 0.99 -13.28 6.27
N ILE A 134 0.22 -13.21 5.19
CA ILE A 134 -0.79 -12.19 4.94
C ILE A 134 -2.12 -12.88 4.76
N GLN A 135 -3.13 -12.43 5.48
CA GLN A 135 -4.48 -12.93 5.37
C GLN A 135 -5.34 -11.92 4.62
N PHE A 136 -6.07 -12.41 3.63
CA PHE A 136 -7.04 -11.67 2.82
C PHE A 136 -8.45 -12.15 3.19
N GLY A 137 -9.45 -11.28 3.08
CA GLY A 137 -10.83 -11.71 3.15
C GLY A 137 -11.84 -10.61 3.40
N THR A 138 -13.04 -11.00 3.82
CA THR A 138 -14.16 -10.07 4.07
C THR A 138 -14.64 -10.15 5.51
N ARG A 139 -14.74 -9.02 6.19
CA ARG A 139 -15.28 -8.94 7.56
C ARG A 139 -16.38 -7.89 7.63
N LYS A 140 -17.60 -8.32 7.97
CA LYS A 140 -18.79 -7.46 8.08
C LYS A 140 -19.05 -6.64 6.80
N GLY A 141 -18.87 -7.27 5.64
CA GLY A 141 -19.05 -6.64 4.34
C GLY A 141 -17.91 -5.71 3.90
N LYS A 142 -16.80 -5.67 4.63
CA LYS A 142 -15.61 -4.89 4.27
C LYS A 142 -14.45 -5.81 3.90
N LEU A 143 -13.82 -5.53 2.77
CA LEU A 143 -12.57 -6.18 2.38
C LEU A 143 -11.47 -5.77 3.35
N PHE A 144 -10.63 -6.73 3.76
CA PHE A 144 -9.53 -6.47 4.66
C PHE A 144 -8.28 -7.27 4.30
N VAL A 145 -7.15 -6.73 4.72
CA VAL A 145 -5.86 -7.40 4.74
C VAL A 145 -5.29 -7.37 6.15
N LYS A 146 -4.78 -8.52 6.61
CA LYS A 146 -4.14 -8.66 7.91
C LYS A 146 -2.73 -9.19 7.78
N LEU A 147 -1.77 -8.49 8.37
CA LEU A 147 -0.35 -8.84 8.30
C LEU A 147 0.10 -9.52 9.60
N PHE A 148 0.73 -10.67 9.48
CA PHE A 148 1.32 -11.39 10.60
C PHE A 148 2.84 -11.42 10.49
N SER A 149 3.52 -11.00 11.54
CA SER A 149 4.97 -11.02 11.63
C SER A 149 5.48 -12.29 12.31
N LYS A 150 6.72 -12.69 12.01
CA LYS A 150 7.42 -13.76 12.74
C LYS A 150 7.80 -13.31 14.17
N SER A 151 8.06 -12.02 14.34
CA SER A 151 8.36 -11.39 15.64
C SER A 151 7.09 -10.91 16.33
N GLN A 152 7.04 -10.95 17.66
CA GLN A 152 5.97 -10.32 18.46
C GLN A 152 5.93 -8.79 18.30
N GLY A 153 7.07 -8.17 18.02
CA GLY A 153 7.19 -6.71 17.87
C GLY A 153 6.65 -6.16 16.55
N GLY A 154 6.22 -7.02 15.62
CA GLY A 154 5.79 -6.61 14.29
C GLY A 154 6.91 -6.66 13.24
N ILE A 155 6.61 -6.10 12.08
CA ILE A 155 7.56 -5.79 11.00
C ILE A 155 8.09 -4.38 11.26
N VAL A 156 9.41 -4.22 11.27
CA VAL A 156 10.09 -2.93 11.52
C VAL A 156 10.93 -2.55 10.30
N HIS A 157 10.67 -1.36 9.77
CA HIS A 157 11.48 -0.76 8.72
C HIS A 157 12.20 0.47 9.27
N HIS A 158 13.53 0.39 9.36
CA HIS A 158 14.37 1.49 9.79
C HIS A 158 14.54 2.51 8.66
N ILE A 159 14.15 3.76 8.94
CA ILE A 159 14.19 4.88 8.00
C ILE A 159 15.42 5.77 8.32
N ASN A 160 15.56 6.15 9.60
CA ASN A 160 16.65 6.98 10.13
C ASN A 160 16.90 8.26 9.31
N GLU A 161 15.83 8.93 8.88
CA GLU A 161 15.90 10.12 8.04
C GLU A 161 15.86 11.37 8.93
N LEU A 162 16.89 12.21 8.81
CA LEU A 162 16.98 13.46 9.54
C LEU A 162 16.20 14.55 8.80
N ASN A 163 15.52 15.39 9.57
CA ASN A 163 14.89 16.58 9.00
C ASN A 163 15.92 17.70 8.90
N GLU A 164 16.10 18.21 7.68
CA GLU A 164 17.04 19.30 7.37
C GLU A 164 16.49 20.69 7.76
N ASP A 165 15.18 20.81 7.97
CA ASP A 165 14.55 22.05 8.42
C ASP A 165 14.82 22.29 9.92
N GLU A 166 15.76 23.20 10.21
CA GLU A 166 16.16 23.57 11.58
C GLU A 166 15.00 24.11 12.42
N ASP A 167 14.04 24.81 11.79
CA ASP A 167 12.88 25.43 12.44
C ASP A 167 11.74 24.44 12.71
N SER A 168 11.83 23.22 12.16
CA SER A 168 10.81 22.20 12.38
C SER A 168 11.03 21.44 13.67
N SER A 169 9.95 21.25 14.44
CA SER A 169 9.98 20.43 15.65
C SER A 169 10.19 18.93 15.41
N LEU A 170 9.96 18.46 14.18
CA LEU A 170 10.29 17.09 13.77
C LEU A 170 11.78 17.05 13.45
N LYS A 171 12.54 16.18 14.11
CA LYS A 171 13.99 16.08 13.91
C LYS A 171 14.40 14.84 13.15
N GLU A 172 13.66 13.74 13.28
CA GLU A 172 14.00 12.47 12.64
C GLU A 172 12.77 11.58 12.47
N ILE A 173 12.69 10.88 11.35
CA ILE A 173 11.81 9.72 11.17
C ILE A 173 12.65 8.48 11.41
N LYS A 174 12.42 7.80 12.53
CA LYS A 174 13.26 6.68 12.98
C LYS A 174 12.92 5.40 12.24
N PHE A 175 11.67 4.95 12.38
CA PHE A 175 11.22 3.69 11.81
C PHE A 175 9.71 3.65 11.65
N LEU A 176 9.25 2.84 10.70
CA LEU A 176 7.86 2.40 10.58
C LEU A 176 7.70 1.05 11.26
N VAL A 177 6.59 0.85 11.96
CA VAL A 177 6.18 -0.45 12.50
C VAL A 177 4.81 -0.84 11.99
N VAL A 178 4.72 -2.08 11.53
CA VAL A 178 3.47 -2.81 11.32
C VAL A 178 3.39 -3.86 12.42
N GLU A 179 2.58 -3.63 13.45
CA GLU A 179 2.49 -4.57 14.58
C GLU A 179 1.97 -5.94 14.11
N ASN A 180 2.29 -7.00 14.86
CA ASN A 180 1.77 -8.33 14.55
C ASN A 180 0.23 -8.33 14.57
N GLY A 181 -0.39 -8.77 13.47
CA GLY A 181 -1.84 -8.76 13.32
C GLY A 181 -2.42 -7.39 12.99
N ALA A 182 -1.62 -6.46 12.45
CA ALA A 182 -2.09 -5.20 11.89
C ALA A 182 -3.07 -5.43 10.74
N GLU A 183 -4.08 -4.57 10.63
CA GLU A 183 -5.19 -4.72 9.67
C GLU A 183 -5.39 -3.45 8.84
N MET A 184 -5.66 -3.62 7.55
CA MET A 184 -6.11 -2.58 6.62
C MET A 184 -7.52 -2.96 6.15
N TYR A 185 -8.44 -2.00 6.15
CA TYR A 185 -9.80 -2.16 5.64
C TYR A 185 -10.03 -1.21 4.48
N PHE A 186 -10.76 -1.67 3.47
CA PHE A 186 -10.97 -0.96 2.22
C PHE A 186 -12.46 -0.68 2.01
N ASP A 187 -12.80 0.59 1.77
CA ASP A 187 -14.15 1.01 1.40
C ASP A 187 -14.08 1.87 0.13
N GLU A 188 -14.80 1.48 -0.91
CA GLU A 188 -14.94 2.33 -2.10
C GLU A 188 -15.76 3.58 -1.80
N VAL A 189 -15.49 4.65 -2.55
CA VAL A 189 -16.16 5.94 -2.44
C VAL A 189 -17.06 6.10 -3.67
N ASP A 190 -18.23 5.46 -3.63
CA ASP A 190 -19.14 5.36 -4.77
C ASP A 190 -20.42 6.19 -4.56
N THR A 191 -20.92 6.28 -3.33
CA THR A 191 -22.14 7.02 -3.02
C THR A 191 -21.90 8.51 -2.88
N LYS A 192 -22.96 9.31 -3.08
CA LYS A 192 -22.93 10.76 -2.86
C LYS A 192 -22.45 11.13 -1.44
N SER A 193 -22.87 10.36 -0.43
CA SER A 193 -22.52 10.62 0.96
C SER A 193 -21.02 10.44 1.21
N GLU A 194 -20.41 9.38 0.66
CA GLU A 194 -18.97 9.13 0.82
C GLU A 194 -18.14 10.14 0.03
N LYS A 195 -18.59 10.53 -1.16
CA LYS A 195 -17.96 11.61 -1.95
C LYS A 195 -17.94 12.92 -1.15
N GLU A 196 -19.06 13.28 -0.52
CA GLU A 196 -19.12 14.45 0.36
C GLU A 196 -18.25 14.32 1.60
N GLU A 197 -18.19 13.13 2.21
CA GLU A 197 -17.30 12.84 3.35
C GLU A 197 -15.84 13.05 2.96
N LEU A 198 -15.40 12.50 1.82
CA LEU A 198 -14.03 12.65 1.31
C LEU A 198 -13.69 14.12 1.07
N VAL A 199 -14.55 14.89 0.40
CA VAL A 199 -14.33 16.33 0.16
C VAL A 199 -14.24 17.08 1.49
N LYS A 200 -15.14 16.80 2.44
CA LYS A 200 -15.10 17.41 3.78
C LYS A 200 -13.84 16.98 4.54
N TRP A 201 -13.42 15.73 4.45
CA TRP A 201 -12.22 15.21 5.07
C TRP A 201 -10.99 15.91 4.51
N VAL A 202 -10.87 16.05 3.20
CA VAL A 202 -9.75 16.77 2.58
C VAL A 202 -9.77 18.22 3.00
N LYS A 203 -10.86 18.97 2.82
CA LYS A 203 -10.90 20.42 3.08
C LYS A 203 -10.81 20.82 4.56
N LYS A 204 -11.15 19.91 5.49
CA LYS A 204 -11.16 20.20 6.93
C LYS A 204 -9.75 20.32 7.50
N LYS A 205 -9.28 21.56 7.62
CA LYS A 205 -8.07 21.93 8.36
C LYS A 205 -8.24 21.72 9.87
N TYR A 206 -7.15 21.42 10.57
CA TYR A 206 -7.17 21.33 12.04
C TYR A 206 -7.31 22.73 12.66
N LYS A 207 -8.21 22.87 13.64
CA LYS A 207 -8.49 24.16 14.30
C LYS A 207 -7.31 24.68 15.12
N ILE A 208 -6.53 23.79 15.74
CA ILE A 208 -5.39 24.16 16.59
C ILE A 208 -4.10 23.79 15.84
N LYS A 209 -3.45 24.78 15.23
CA LYS A 209 -2.25 24.57 14.39
C LYS A 209 -1.07 23.98 15.16
N THR A 210 -0.93 24.32 16.45
CA THR A 210 0.15 23.81 17.32
C THR A 210 0.15 22.29 17.44
N PHE A 211 -1.04 21.67 17.35
CA PHE A 211 -1.26 20.24 17.56
C PHE A 211 -1.76 19.52 16.30
N GLY A 212 -1.97 20.27 15.22
CA GLY A 212 -2.59 19.80 13.99
C GLY A 212 -1.85 20.33 12.78
N LYS A 213 -1.10 19.48 12.09
CA LYS A 213 -0.46 19.83 10.81
C LYS A 213 -1.32 19.38 9.63
N TYR A 214 -1.43 20.27 8.65
CA TYR A 214 -2.15 20.03 7.41
C TYR A 214 -1.17 20.28 6.26
N MET A 215 -0.75 19.20 5.61
CA MET A 215 0.39 19.13 4.72
C MET A 215 0.00 18.42 3.41
N PHE A 216 -1.22 18.62 2.92
CA PHE A 216 -1.54 18.20 1.56
C PHE A 216 -0.86 19.11 0.54
N HIS A 217 -0.45 18.53 -0.59
CA HIS A 217 -0.14 19.25 -1.81
C HIS A 217 -1.22 20.29 -2.09
N GLU A 218 -0.81 21.50 -2.48
CA GLU A 218 -1.70 22.66 -2.50
C GLU A 218 -2.89 22.52 -3.45
N ASP A 219 -2.76 21.69 -4.48
CA ASP A 219 -3.79 21.43 -5.48
C ASP A 219 -4.88 20.49 -4.95
N ILE A 220 -4.56 19.56 -4.04
CA ILE A 220 -5.53 18.57 -3.54
C ILE A 220 -6.78 19.26 -2.97
N PRO A 221 -6.70 20.19 -1.98
CA PRO A 221 -7.89 20.79 -1.39
C PRO A 221 -8.66 21.71 -2.35
N LYS A 222 -7.98 22.24 -3.36
CA LYS A 222 -8.55 23.12 -4.39
C LYS A 222 -9.40 22.30 -5.38
N TYR A 223 -8.88 21.16 -5.83
CA TYR A 223 -9.48 20.40 -6.94
C TYR A 223 -10.21 19.11 -6.53
N ILE A 224 -10.19 18.72 -5.25
CA ILE A 224 -10.79 17.45 -4.78
C ILE A 224 -12.26 17.27 -5.16
N ALA A 225 -13.04 18.35 -5.25
CA ALA A 225 -14.45 18.23 -5.64
C ALA A 225 -14.60 17.80 -7.10
N GLY A 226 -13.73 18.29 -7.98
CA GLY A 226 -13.75 17.95 -9.41
C GLY A 226 -13.11 16.59 -9.72
N TYR A 227 -12.48 15.93 -8.75
CA TYR A 227 -11.96 14.57 -8.93
C TYR A 227 -13.05 13.60 -9.39
N PHE A 228 -14.27 13.72 -8.84
CA PHE A 228 -15.38 12.83 -9.17
C PHE A 228 -16.02 13.08 -10.53
N ASP A 229 -15.60 14.14 -11.22
CA ASP A 229 -16.00 14.45 -12.59
C ASP A 229 -14.98 13.92 -13.62
N LEU A 230 -13.85 13.35 -13.16
CA LEU A 230 -12.81 12.79 -14.00
C LEU A 230 -13.13 11.35 -14.40
N GLU A 231 -12.75 10.99 -15.62
CA GLU A 231 -12.56 9.58 -15.98
C GLU A 231 -11.29 9.07 -15.29
N THR A 232 -11.50 8.15 -14.36
CA THR A 232 -10.47 7.57 -13.49
C THR A 232 -10.41 6.06 -13.70
N PRO A 233 -9.23 5.44 -13.57
CA PRO A 233 -9.06 4.00 -13.82
C PRO A 233 -9.71 3.12 -12.75
N ALA A 234 -10.04 3.69 -11.59
CA ALA A 234 -10.82 3.08 -10.52
C ALA A 234 -11.46 4.18 -9.66
N ASN A 235 -12.42 3.82 -8.80
CA ASN A 235 -13.04 4.74 -7.86
C ASN A 235 -12.02 5.36 -6.89
N ALA A 236 -12.41 6.35 -6.09
CA ALA A 236 -11.64 6.66 -4.88
C ALA A 236 -11.89 5.55 -3.84
N MET A 237 -10.91 5.32 -2.97
CA MET A 237 -11.04 4.33 -1.90
C MET A 237 -10.53 4.90 -0.59
N LYS A 238 -11.29 4.68 0.48
CA LYS A 238 -10.90 4.95 1.86
C LYS A 238 -10.18 3.73 2.43
N ILE A 239 -9.14 4.00 3.21
CA ILE A 239 -8.37 2.97 3.91
C ILE A 239 -8.42 3.27 5.40
N ASP A 240 -8.88 2.32 6.20
CA ASP A 240 -8.77 2.39 7.66
C ASP A 240 -7.61 1.49 8.13
N TYR A 241 -6.73 2.05 8.96
CA TYR A 241 -5.52 1.36 9.45
C TYR A 241 -5.64 0.99 10.92
N GLN A 242 -5.23 -0.23 11.27
CA GLN A 242 -5.10 -0.69 12.65
C GLN A 242 -3.70 -1.20 12.92
N ASN A 243 -3.08 -0.69 14.00
CA ASN A 243 -1.78 -1.13 14.51
C ASN A 243 -0.59 -0.88 13.56
N PHE A 244 -0.67 0.21 12.79
CA PHE A 244 0.46 0.80 12.05
C PHE A 244 0.89 2.09 12.74
N TYR A 245 2.19 2.31 12.90
CA TYR A 245 2.70 3.59 13.38
C TYR A 245 4.08 3.91 12.85
N VAL A 246 4.38 5.21 12.77
CA VAL A 246 5.72 5.72 12.53
C VAL A 246 6.26 6.35 13.82
N ARG A 247 7.46 5.95 14.21
CA ARG A 247 8.19 6.56 15.32
C ARG A 247 8.99 7.74 14.80
N VAL A 248 8.74 8.90 15.40
CA VAL A 248 9.45 10.14 15.08
C VAL A 248 10.14 10.71 16.31
N LYS A 249 11.30 11.33 16.10
CA LYS A 249 12.00 12.14 17.11
C LYS A 249 11.59 13.59 16.98
N THR A 250 11.34 14.25 18.09
CA THR A 250 11.00 15.67 18.14
C THR A 250 11.88 16.43 19.13
N ASP A 251 11.95 17.74 18.99
CA ASP A 251 12.57 18.66 19.97
C ASP A 251 11.60 19.13 21.07
N THR A 252 10.38 18.60 21.08
CA THR A 252 9.36 18.92 22.08
C THR A 252 9.59 18.17 23.40
N ILE A 253 8.72 18.41 24.39
CA ILE A 253 8.69 17.62 25.65
C ILE A 253 8.57 16.12 25.36
N PHE A 254 7.90 15.74 24.25
CA PHE A 254 7.80 14.36 23.77
C PHE A 254 8.94 14.06 22.79
N LYS A 255 10.14 13.80 23.31
CA LYS A 255 11.34 13.51 22.50
C LYS A 255 11.11 12.43 21.43
N ASP A 256 10.30 11.41 21.75
CA ASP A 256 9.91 10.36 20.82
C ASP A 256 8.39 10.22 20.78
N MET A 257 7.81 10.19 19.58
CA MET A 257 6.36 10.11 19.37
C MET A 257 5.99 9.02 18.37
N ASP A 258 4.93 8.26 18.66
CA ASP A 258 4.34 7.29 17.74
C ASP A 258 3.14 7.98 17.10
N LEU A 259 3.26 8.21 15.80
CA LEU A 259 2.14 8.69 15.00
C LEU A 259 1.46 7.47 14.40
N LYS A 260 0.32 7.09 15.00
CA LYS A 260 -0.47 5.96 14.51
C LYS A 260 -1.19 6.35 13.24
N PHE A 261 -1.19 5.45 12.26
CA PHE A 261 -2.00 5.58 11.07
C PHE A 261 -3.47 5.44 11.50
N LYS A 262 -4.33 6.30 10.96
CA LYS A 262 -5.76 6.32 11.32
C LYS A 262 -6.60 5.92 10.12
N ASP A 263 -6.63 6.80 9.13
CA ASP A 263 -7.30 6.58 7.87
C ASP A 263 -6.51 7.24 6.74
N GLY A 264 -6.85 6.89 5.51
CA GLY A 264 -6.30 7.48 4.30
C GLY A 264 -7.30 7.39 3.16
N TYR A 265 -6.96 8.04 2.05
CA TYR A 265 -7.69 7.94 0.80
C TYR A 265 -6.71 7.74 -0.34
N VAL A 266 -7.08 6.90 -1.30
CA VAL A 266 -6.40 6.80 -2.58
C VAL A 266 -7.30 7.35 -3.69
N LEU A 267 -6.70 8.13 -4.58
CA LEU A 267 -7.34 8.92 -5.63
C LEU A 267 -6.66 8.58 -6.97
N PRO A 268 -6.89 7.38 -7.51
CA PRO A 268 -6.22 6.95 -8.74
C PRO A 268 -6.52 7.90 -9.91
N GLY A 269 -5.47 8.23 -10.67
CA GLY A 269 -5.57 9.14 -11.83
C GLY A 269 -5.90 10.60 -11.48
N PHE A 270 -5.68 11.04 -10.24
CA PHE A 270 -6.00 12.42 -9.85
C PHE A 270 -5.10 13.42 -10.59
N ARG A 271 -5.74 14.37 -11.28
CA ARG A 271 -5.08 15.36 -12.13
C ARG A 271 -5.88 16.65 -12.22
N LYS A 272 -5.20 17.73 -12.60
CA LYS A 272 -5.78 19.01 -13.01
C LYS A 272 -5.41 19.28 -14.46
N GLY A 273 -6.35 19.02 -15.37
CA GLY A 273 -6.03 18.95 -16.79
C GLY A 273 -5.02 17.83 -17.01
N GLU A 274 -3.88 18.16 -17.63
CA GLU A 274 -2.78 17.21 -17.86
C GLU A 274 -1.81 17.08 -16.67
N LYS A 275 -1.87 18.00 -15.70
CA LYS A 275 -0.94 17.99 -14.56
C LYS A 275 -1.37 16.94 -13.52
N PRO A 276 -0.52 15.95 -13.18
CA PRO A 276 -0.85 14.97 -12.14
C PRO A 276 -0.89 15.62 -10.76
N ILE A 277 -1.61 14.98 -9.83
CA ILE A 277 -1.71 15.36 -8.41
C ILE A 277 -1.47 14.09 -7.58
N PRO A 278 -0.78 14.16 -6.43
CA PRO A 278 -0.58 13.00 -5.57
C PRO A 278 -1.91 12.30 -5.24
N SER A 279 -1.94 11.01 -5.53
CA SER A 279 -3.10 10.15 -5.33
C SER A 279 -3.24 9.58 -3.92
N PHE A 280 -2.21 9.61 -3.07
CA PHE A 280 -2.20 8.92 -1.78
C PHE A 280 -2.24 9.91 -0.62
N LEU A 281 -3.34 9.88 0.13
CA LEU A 281 -3.61 10.77 1.25
C LEU A 281 -3.62 9.98 2.55
N LEU A 282 -3.02 10.55 3.59
CA LEU A 282 -2.88 9.88 4.87
C LEU A 282 -3.21 10.80 6.04
N ARG A 283 -3.88 10.24 7.05
CA ARG A 283 -4.01 10.84 8.38
C ARG A 283 -3.29 10.00 9.42
N LEU A 284 -2.35 10.66 10.08
CA LEU A 284 -1.57 10.12 11.19
C LEU A 284 -1.92 10.86 12.48
N GLY A 285 -1.70 10.23 13.63
CA GLY A 285 -1.73 10.97 14.88
C GLY A 285 -1.47 10.18 16.16
N SER A 286 -1.11 10.95 17.18
CA SER A 286 -1.05 10.56 18.58
C SER A 286 -2.16 11.30 19.36
N LYS A 287 -2.26 11.09 20.69
CA LYS A 287 -3.29 11.75 21.54
C LYS A 287 -3.32 13.27 21.36
N LEU A 288 -2.16 13.90 21.15
CA LEU A 288 -2.02 15.35 21.07
C LEU A 288 -1.69 15.86 19.67
N VAL A 289 -1.07 15.04 18.82
CA VAL A 289 -0.65 15.49 17.47
C VAL A 289 -1.48 14.80 16.41
N LYS A 290 -2.02 15.57 15.46
CA LYS A 290 -2.73 15.05 14.30
C LYS A 290 -2.13 15.62 13.02
N VAL A 291 -1.94 14.78 12.03
CA VAL A 291 -1.35 15.16 10.75
C VAL A 291 -2.25 14.65 9.63
N LYS A 292 -2.50 15.49 8.64
CA LYS A 292 -3.04 15.10 7.34
C LYS A 292 -2.00 15.49 6.30
N THR A 293 -1.58 14.55 5.47
CA THR A 293 -0.52 14.75 4.49
C THR A 293 -0.83 13.96 3.23
N SER A 294 -0.37 14.45 2.10
CA SER A 294 -0.23 13.64 0.89
C SER A 294 1.20 13.16 0.81
N VAL A 295 1.42 12.12 0.01
CA VAL A 295 2.75 11.60 -0.27
C VAL A 295 3.22 12.24 -1.57
N ASP A 296 4.08 13.26 -1.47
CA ASP A 296 4.36 14.13 -2.62
C ASP A 296 5.69 13.81 -3.33
N GLN A 297 6.56 12.97 -2.75
CA GLN A 297 7.74 12.24 -3.30
C GLN A 297 8.57 11.61 -2.16
#